data_AF-A0A349PS35-F1
#
_entry.id   AF-A0A349PS35-F1
#
_cell.length_a   1.000
_cell.length_b   1.000
_cell.length_c   1.000
_cell.angle_alpha   90.00
_cell.angle_beta   90.00
_cell.angle_gamma   90.00
#
_symmetry.space_group_name_H-M   'P 1'
#
loop_
_entity.id
_entity.type
_entity.pdbx_description
1 polymer ?
#
loop_
_entity_poly.entity_id
_entity_poly.type
_entity_poly.pdbx_seq_one_letter_code
_entity_poly.pdbx_strand_id
1 'polypeptide(L)' 'MQILTVSGLQKTYTTRFGGSKVQALKNVNFTVESGEYVAIMGESG' A
#
# COMPACT_ATOMS: atom_id res chain seq x y z
N MET A 1 2.77 -19.47 8.84
CA MET A 1 1.61 -19.70 7.96
C MET A 1 1.16 -18.32 7.55
N GLN A 2 1.25 -17.99 6.27
CA GLN A 2 0.92 -16.64 5.78
C GLN A 2 -0.54 -16.33 6.08
N ILE A 3 -0.77 -15.24 6.81
CA ILE A 3 -2.12 -14.75 7.09
C ILE A 3 -2.53 -13.65 6.11
N LEU A 4 -1.56 -12.94 5.53
CA LEU A 4 -1.77 -11.91 4.52
C LEU A 4 -0.67 -11.96 3.47
N THR A 5 -1.07 -11.92 2.20
CA THR A 5 -0.17 -11.75 1.06
C THR A 5 -0.69 -10.62 0.19
N VAL A 6 0.12 -9.57 0.03
CA VAL A 6 -0.14 -8.43 -0.84
C VAL A 6 0.82 -8.50 -2.01
N SER A 7 0.27 -8.47 -3.23
CA SER A 7 1.04 -8.50 -4.46
C SER A 7 0.54 -7.44 -5.42
N GLY A 8 1.47 -6.67 -5.97
CA GLY A 8 1.20 -5.66 -7.00
C GLY A 8 0.27 -4.53 -6.57
N LEU A 9 0.15 -4.23 -5.27
CA LEU A 9 -0.81 -3.25 -4.79
C LEU A 9 -0.46 -1.84 -5.30
N GLN A 10 -1.45 -1.23 -5.95
CA GLN A 10 -1.33 0.09 -6.54
C GLN A 10 -2.53 0.95 -6.16
N LYS A 11 -2.27 2.23 -5.89
CA LYS A 11 -3.33 3.20 -5.60
C LYS A 11 -2.99 4.54 -6.21
N THR A 12 -3.89 5.02 -7.06
CA THR A 12 -3.86 6.38 -7.58
C THR A 12 -5.12 7.10 -7.13
N TYR A 13 -4.93 8.26 -6.52
CA TYR A 13 -5.99 9.22 -6.23
C TYR A 13 -6.07 10.22 -7.37
N THR A 14 -7.29 10.64 -7.68
CA THR A 14 -7.57 11.63 -8.72
C THR A 14 -8.45 12.72 -8.11
N THR A 15 -8.13 13.98 -8.37
CA THR A 15 -8.95 15.10 -7.92
C THR A 15 -10.30 15.12 -8.64
N ARG A 16 -11.31 15.80 -8.06
CA ARG A 16 -12.57 16.08 -8.78
C ARG A 16 -12.27 16.70 -10.14
N PHE A 17 -13.03 16.31 -11.15
CA PHE A 17 -12.85 16.72 -12.55
C PHE A 17 -11.52 16.28 -13.21
N GLY A 18 -10.78 15.33 -12.62
CA GLY A 18 -9.70 14.64 -13.32
C GLY A 18 -8.38 15.40 -13.45
N GLY A 19 -8.25 16.57 -12.82
CA GLY A 19 -7.09 17.45 -12.98
C GLY A 19 -5.75 16.83 -12.56
N SER A 20 -5.60 16.47 -11.29
CA SER A 20 -4.33 15.92 -10.76
C SER A 20 -4.48 14.46 -10.39
N LYS A 21 -3.43 13.67 -10.68
CA LYS A 21 -3.29 12.27 -10.28
C LYS A 21 -2.12 12.14 -9.32
N VAL A 22 -2.35 11.47 -8.19
CA VAL A 22 -1.32 11.18 -7.18
C VAL A 22 -1.26 9.68 -6.99
N GLN A 23 -0.13 9.06 -7.33
CA GLN A 23 0.10 7.64 -7.11
C GLN A 23 0.66 7.42 -5.70
N ALA A 24 -0.22 7.06 -4.76
CA ALA A 24 0.11 6.85 -3.36
C ALA A 24 0.81 5.51 -3.11
N LEU A 25 0.38 4.44 -3.80
CA LEU A 25 1.02 3.13 -3.69
C LEU A 25 1.53 2.69 -5.06
N LYS A 26 2.80 2.30 -5.11
CA LYS A 26 3.53 1.92 -6.33
C LYS A 26 4.01 0.48 -6.24
N ASN A 27 3.22 -0.45 -6.76
CA ASN A 27 3.57 -1.88 -6.86
C ASN A 27 4.06 -2.44 -5.51
N VAL A 28 3.26 -2.28 -4.46
CA VAL A 28 3.61 -2.72 -3.11
C VAL A 28 3.40 -4.24 -3.00
N ASN A 29 4.44 -4.93 -2.50
CA ASN A 29 4.47 -6.38 -2.32
C ASN A 29 4.98 -6.69 -0.91
N PHE A 30 4.20 -7.43 -0.12
CA PHE A 30 4.64 -7.91 1.19
C PHE A 30 3.77 -9.07 1.66
N THR A 31 4.27 -9.81 2.64
CA THR A 31 3.54 -10.88 3.34
C THR A 31 3.58 -10.63 4.83
N VAL A 32 2.57 -11.11 5.55
CA VAL A 32 2.55 -11.15 7.02
C VAL A 32 2.28 -12.59 7.45
N GLU A 33 3.09 -13.08 8.37
CA GLU A 33 2.95 -14.41 8.95
C GLU A 33 1.98 -14.41 10.14
N SER A 34 1.27 -15.52 10.33
CA SER A 34 0.43 -15.71 11.51
C SER A 34 1.27 -15.64 12.80
N GLY A 35 0.87 -14.78 13.74
CA GLY A 35 1.58 -14.52 14.99
C GLY A 35 2.67 -13.43 14.91
N GLU A 36 2.92 -12.87 13.73
CA GLU A 36 3.85 -11.77 13.52
C GLU A 36 3.27 -10.44 14.04
N TYR A 37 4.11 -9.60 14.66
CA TYR A 37 3.76 -8.25 15.07
C TYR A 37 4.55 -7.24 14.24
N VAL A 38 3.85 -6.52 13.35
CA VAL A 38 4.46 -5.64 12.33
C VAL A 38 4.07 -4.19 12.58
N ALA A 39 5.02 -3.28 12.36
CA ALA A 39 4.79 -1.84 12.33
C ALA A 39 5.10 -1.27 10.95
N ILE A 40 4.31 -0.27 10.52
CA ILE A 40 4.58 0.51 9.31
C ILE A 40 5.12 1.87 9.75
N MET A 41 6.26 2.28 9.20
CA MET A 41 6.90 3.57 9.50
C MET A 41 7.27 4.27 8.19
N GLY A 42 7.24 5.60 8.21
CA GLY A 42 7.53 6.43 7.05
C GLY A 42 7.40 7.92 7.37
N GLU A 43 7.84 8.76 6.44
CA GLU A 43 7.58 10.19 6.48
C GLU A 43 6.09 10.51 6.29
N SER A 44 5.69 11.75 6.55
CA SER A 44 4.31 12.18 6.32
C SER A 44 4.00 12.23 4.82
N GLY A 45 3.04 11.43 4.38
CA GLY A 45 2.57 11.36 2.99
C GLY A 45 2.68 9.95 2.44
#